data_AF-A0A6C0CIM6-F1
#
_entry.id   AF-A0A6C0CIM6-F1
#
_cell.length_a   1.000
_cell.length_b   1.000
_cell.length_c   1.000
_cell.angle_alpha   90.00
_cell.angle_beta   90.00
_cell.angle_gamma   90.00
#
_symmetry.space_group_name_H-M   'P 1'
#
loop_
_entity.id
_entity.type
_entity.pdbx_description
1 polymer ?
#
loop_
_entity_poly.entity_id
_entity_poly.type
_entity_poly.pdbx_seq_one_letter_code
_entity_poly.pdbx_strand_id
1 'polypeptide(L)'
;MSERKTKVRYNYDLLKKYCDENGIDLKKDYSNESINRDTTIEAKCLNCDDTCSKGFRLFIKVGCYCEIHTKENKQQKSKATNLEKYGVEYALQSKETKDKIKATCLKNFGVENPSQSKEVREKAKATNLERFGVENPSQSKEVREKAKATCLKNFGVEYSLQSKEVREKSKLTCLERFGVECSSQNKEVRDKQKATMLERFGVEYPSQSKELIEKAKATCLKNFGVEYASQSKEVRDKQKATCLKNFGVEYASQSKETKDKIKATCLKKYGCENPSQSKEVKDKIKATNLERFGVEYSMQNEEIREKSKVTCLEKYGVEHPLQYTEFSEKASKNAYKAYDYTFPSGRIERIQGYEKYMLNDLLEKEQVQEDDIVVNRSDVPCVWYEDLNGKQHRYFVDCFIKSQNRCIEAKSTWTASINPDIIIMKQEALKDAGYECEIWIYDADGEIVEKIE
;
A
#
# COMPACT_ATOMS: atom_id res chain seq x y z
N MET A 1 51.28 39.93 35.98
CA MET A 1 52.11 39.07 36.85
C MET A 1 51.61 37.65 36.72
N SER A 2 52.41 36.75 36.14
CA SER A 2 52.04 35.33 35.98
C SER A 2 52.11 34.64 37.34
N GLU A 3 50.96 34.28 37.92
CA GLU A 3 50.91 33.42 39.10
C GLU A 3 51.72 32.13 38.84
N ARG A 4 52.78 31.91 39.62
CA ARG A 4 53.52 30.65 39.60
C ARG A 4 52.57 29.55 40.08
N LYS A 5 52.07 28.73 39.15
CA LYS A 5 51.32 27.51 39.49
C LYS A 5 52.13 26.69 40.50
N THR A 6 51.60 26.56 41.71
CA THR A 6 52.13 25.72 42.78
C THR A 6 52.32 24.31 42.24
N LYS A 7 53.55 23.77 42.31
CA LYS A 7 53.83 22.39 41.90
C LYS A 7 53.16 21.44 42.89
N VAL A 8 52.07 20.79 42.48
CA VAL A 8 51.39 19.76 43.27
C VAL A 8 52.28 18.51 43.30
N ARG A 9 52.66 18.07 44.51
CA ARG A 9 53.38 16.81 44.71
C ARG A 9 52.36 15.68 44.89
N TYR A 10 52.37 14.72 43.98
CA TYR A 10 51.50 13.55 44.03
C TYR A 10 52.14 12.49 44.92
N ASN A 11 51.56 12.22 46.09
CA ASN A 11 51.98 11.21 47.06
C ASN A 11 50.75 10.60 47.79
N TYR A 12 50.97 9.62 48.66
CA TYR A 12 49.91 8.98 49.44
C TYR A 12 49.15 9.96 50.35
N ASP A 13 49.84 10.92 50.98
CA ASP A 13 49.19 11.92 51.83
C ASP A 13 48.15 12.74 51.05
N LEU A 14 48.50 13.16 49.82
CA LEU A 14 47.57 13.86 48.94
C LEU A 14 46.40 12.97 48.53
N LEU A 15 46.64 11.68 48.27
CA LEU A 15 45.60 10.73 47.89
C LEU A 15 44.62 10.54 49.05
N LYS A 16 45.13 10.26 50.25
CA LYS A 16 44.33 10.07 51.45
C LYS A 16 43.51 11.32 51.76
N LYS A 17 44.13 12.51 51.76
CA LYS A 17 43.43 13.78 51.95
C LYS A 17 42.30 13.97 50.94
N TYR A 18 42.56 13.73 49.66
CA TYR A 18 41.54 13.88 48.62
C TYR A 18 40.40 12.87 48.79
N CYS A 19 40.71 11.63 49.18
CA CYS A 19 39.71 10.61 49.44
C CYS A 19 38.84 10.96 50.66
N ASP A 20 39.44 11.40 51.76
CA ASP A 20 38.74 11.81 52.98
C ASP A 20 37.81 13.01 52.71
N GLU A 21 38.29 14.01 51.96
CA GLU A 21 37.52 15.21 51.61
C GLU A 21 36.32 14.93 50.70
N ASN A 22 36.39 13.88 49.88
CA ASN A 22 35.37 13.57 48.87
C ASN A 22 34.60 12.28 49.18
N GLY A 23 34.82 11.65 50.34
CA GLY A 23 34.17 10.40 50.74
C GLY A 23 34.43 9.24 49.77
N ILE A 24 35.69 9.07 49.34
CA ILE A 24 36.06 8.07 48.34
C ILE A 24 36.55 6.78 49.00
N ASP A 25 35.89 5.66 48.67
CA ASP A 25 36.32 4.33 49.09
C ASP A 25 37.37 3.76 48.12
N LEU A 26 38.62 3.68 48.56
CA LEU A 26 39.70 3.02 47.82
C LEU A 26 39.49 1.50 47.83
N LYS A 27 39.65 0.85 46.66
CA LYS A 27 39.56 -0.62 46.55
C LYS A 27 40.86 -1.35 46.89
N LYS A 28 41.95 -0.60 46.96
CA LYS A 28 43.30 -1.09 47.19
C LYS A 28 43.96 -0.21 48.24
N ASP A 29 44.75 -0.82 49.13
CA ASP A 29 45.61 -0.07 50.03
C ASP A 29 46.86 0.42 49.27
N TYR A 30 47.09 1.73 49.32
CA TYR A 30 48.23 2.40 48.67
C TYR A 30 49.27 2.91 49.67
N SER A 31 49.11 2.60 50.97
CA SER A 31 49.97 3.10 52.06
C SER A 31 51.46 2.78 51.89
N ASN A 32 51.77 1.63 51.29
CA ASN A 32 53.13 1.14 51.07
C ASN A 32 53.61 1.27 49.61
N GLU A 33 52.84 1.94 48.74
CA GLU A 33 53.18 2.07 47.31
C GLU A 33 53.85 3.40 46.97
N SER A 34 54.77 3.37 45.99
CA SER A 34 55.33 4.60 45.42
C SER A 34 54.31 5.27 44.49
N ILE A 35 53.52 6.19 45.04
CA ILE A 35 52.50 6.92 44.30
C ILE A 35 53.13 8.13 43.61
N ASN A 36 52.86 8.26 42.31
CA ASN A 36 53.18 9.42 41.50
C ASN A 36 51.94 9.89 40.71
N ARG A 37 52.10 10.96 39.93
CA ARG A 37 51.02 11.58 39.16
C ARG A 37 50.29 10.65 38.17
N ASP A 38 50.97 9.61 37.70
CA ASP A 38 50.48 8.70 36.67
C ASP A 38 50.14 7.31 37.26
N THR A 39 50.33 7.09 38.57
CA THR A 39 49.88 5.89 39.28
C THR A 39 48.37 5.71 39.14
N THR A 40 47.94 4.51 38.74
CA THR A 40 46.53 4.16 38.61
C THR A 40 45.91 3.93 39.98
N ILE A 41 44.88 4.72 40.28
CA ILE A 41 44.09 4.65 41.51
C ILE A 41 42.77 3.94 41.20
N GLU A 42 42.44 2.94 42.00
CA GLU A 42 41.21 2.15 41.95
C GLU A 42 40.34 2.43 43.17
N ALA A 43 39.14 2.92 42.91
CA ALA A 43 38.22 3.33 43.95
C ALA A 43 36.77 3.15 43.50
N LYS A 44 35.83 3.17 44.45
CA LYS A 44 34.40 3.19 44.16
C LYS A 44 34.02 4.52 43.49
N CYS A 45 33.22 4.44 42.43
CA CYS A 45 32.71 5.60 41.75
C CYS A 45 31.85 6.45 42.71
N LEU A 46 31.99 7.77 42.67
CA LEU A 46 31.22 8.68 43.52
C LEU A 46 29.70 8.60 43.30
N ASN A 47 29.25 8.21 42.10
CA ASN A 47 27.83 8.22 41.72
C ASN A 47 27.20 6.82 41.60
N CYS A 48 27.95 5.73 41.77
CA CYS A 48 27.41 4.37 41.66
C CYS A 48 28.35 3.33 42.26
N ASP A 49 27.91 2.08 42.33
CA ASP A 49 28.71 0.98 42.91
C ASP A 49 29.83 0.44 41.99
N ASP A 50 29.98 1.00 40.80
CA ASP A 50 31.00 0.59 39.84
C ASP A 50 32.41 1.11 40.23
N THR A 51 33.44 0.55 39.59
CA THR A 51 34.85 0.88 39.85
C THR A 51 35.33 2.01 38.95
N CYS A 52 36.00 2.99 39.53
CA CYS A 52 36.82 3.95 38.82
C CYS A 52 38.27 3.49 38.86
N SER A 53 38.90 3.36 37.68
CA SER A 53 40.34 3.14 37.53
C SER A 53 40.93 4.26 36.68
N LYS A 54 41.74 5.15 37.28
CA LYS A 54 42.33 6.31 36.61
C LYS A 54 43.70 6.67 37.17
N GLY A 55 44.58 7.21 36.33
CA GLY A 55 45.83 7.82 36.79
C GLY A 55 45.56 8.97 37.77
N PHE A 56 46.37 9.08 38.83
CA PHE A 56 46.14 9.96 39.98
C PHE A 56 45.93 11.44 39.62
N ARG A 57 46.62 11.95 38.58
CA ARG A 57 46.37 13.30 38.05
C ARG A 57 44.95 13.49 37.55
N LEU A 58 44.44 12.53 36.78
CA LEU A 58 43.08 12.57 36.24
C LEU A 58 42.06 12.32 37.34
N PHE A 59 42.40 11.47 38.31
CA PHE A 59 41.59 11.19 39.50
C PHE A 59 41.27 12.49 40.25
N ILE A 60 42.27 13.32 40.55
CA ILE A 60 42.06 14.62 41.21
C ILE A 60 41.37 15.63 40.28
N LYS A 61 41.79 15.72 39.01
CA LYS A 61 41.32 16.78 38.09
C LYS A 61 39.87 16.59 37.64
N VAL A 62 39.45 15.35 37.42
CA VAL A 62 38.15 14.99 36.84
C VAL A 62 37.20 14.42 37.89
N GLY A 63 37.74 13.81 38.95
CA GLY A 63 36.98 13.12 39.99
C GLY A 63 36.99 11.59 39.81
N CYS A 64 36.63 10.89 40.89
CA CYS A 64 36.51 9.44 40.95
C CYS A 64 35.20 8.95 40.33
N TYR A 65 35.15 8.91 38.99
CA TYR A 65 33.97 8.49 38.22
C TYR A 65 34.27 7.29 37.33
N CYS A 66 33.36 6.32 37.27
CA CYS A 66 33.42 5.24 36.27
C CYS A 66 33.31 5.81 34.84
N GLU A 67 33.48 4.96 33.82
CA GLU A 67 33.48 5.41 32.41
C GLU A 67 32.18 6.12 32.02
N ILE A 68 31.03 5.63 32.51
CA ILE A 68 29.70 6.18 32.24
C ILE A 68 29.58 7.60 32.82
N HIS A 69 29.78 7.74 34.14
CA HIS A 69 29.68 9.04 34.80
C HIS A 69 30.75 10.04 34.32
N THR A 70 31.92 9.56 33.89
CA THR A 70 32.93 10.42 33.25
C THR A 70 32.41 11.00 31.93
N LYS A 71 31.73 10.19 31.11
CA LYS A 71 31.13 10.63 29.85
C LYS A 71 29.97 11.60 30.07
N GLU A 72 29.12 11.34 31.07
CA GLU A 72 28.01 12.21 31.45
C GLU A 72 28.50 13.58 31.92
N ASN A 73 29.47 13.62 32.85
CA ASN A 73 30.06 14.86 33.35
C ASN A 73 30.72 15.67 32.22
N LYS A 74 31.40 14.99 31.28
CA LYS A 74 31.95 15.65 30.08
C LYS A 74 30.85 16.27 29.23
N GLN A 75 29.74 15.57 29.01
CA GLN A 75 28.62 16.07 28.23
C GLN A 75 27.96 17.27 28.91
N GLN A 76 27.71 17.22 30.22
CA GLN A 76 27.16 18.34 30.99
C GLN A 76 28.05 19.58 30.93
N LYS A 77 29.37 19.43 31.12
CA LYS A 77 30.32 20.55 30.99
C LYS A 77 30.32 21.15 29.58
N SER A 78 30.23 20.32 28.55
CA SER A 78 30.12 20.77 27.16
C SER A 78 28.83 21.56 26.92
N LYS A 79 27.68 21.06 27.41
CA LYS A 79 26.39 21.75 27.33
C LYS A 79 26.43 23.11 28.03
N ALA A 80 26.97 23.16 29.25
CA ALA A 80 27.11 24.40 30.01
C ALA A 80 27.98 25.42 29.26
N THR A 81 29.13 24.97 28.72
CA THR A 81 30.02 25.84 27.94
C THR A 81 29.35 26.34 26.65
N ASN A 82 28.56 25.50 25.97
CA ASN A 82 27.84 25.91 24.76
C ASN A 82 26.68 26.86 25.07
N LEU A 83 25.98 26.66 26.19
CA LEU A 83 24.94 27.58 26.67
C LEU A 83 25.55 28.96 26.97
N GLU A 84 26.69 28.99 27.65
CA GLU A 84 27.43 30.24 27.94
C GLU A 84 27.89 30.95 26.66
N LYS A 85 28.45 30.21 25.70
CA LYS A 85 29.07 30.81 24.49
C LYS A 85 28.08 31.12 23.37
N TYR A 86 27.04 30.30 23.21
CA TYR A 86 26.16 30.29 22.04
C TYR A 86 24.68 30.36 22.40
N GLY A 87 24.31 30.37 23.68
CA GLY A 87 22.91 30.37 24.14
C GLY A 87 22.15 29.06 23.88
N VAL A 88 22.84 28.00 23.44
CA VAL A 88 22.24 26.71 23.06
C VAL A 88 23.07 25.55 23.59
N GLU A 89 22.45 24.41 23.90
CA GLU A 89 23.17 23.24 24.44
C GLU A 89 24.19 22.66 23.46
N TYR A 90 23.91 22.77 22.16
CA TYR A 90 24.76 22.24 21.10
C TYR A 90 25.09 23.34 20.10
N ALA A 91 26.38 23.56 19.82
CA ALA A 91 26.85 24.64 18.95
C ALA A 91 26.17 24.65 17.56
N LEU A 92 25.83 23.48 17.00
CA LEU A 92 25.12 23.36 15.72
C LEU A 92 23.63 23.76 15.78
N GLN A 93 23.06 24.04 16.95
CA GLN A 93 21.73 24.64 17.07
C GLN A 93 21.76 26.14 16.80
N SER A 94 22.91 26.80 17.04
CA SER A 94 23.08 28.23 16.79
C SER A 94 23.05 28.52 15.28
N LYS A 95 22.24 29.50 14.90
CA LYS A 95 22.10 29.95 13.50
C LYS A 95 23.44 30.48 12.97
N GLU A 96 24.15 31.27 13.77
CA GLU A 96 25.44 31.84 13.39
C GLU A 96 26.47 30.76 13.04
N THR A 97 26.55 29.70 13.84
CA THR A 97 27.43 28.55 13.58
C THR A 97 27.06 27.86 12.28
N LYS A 98 25.76 27.66 12.01
CA LYS A 98 25.28 27.06 10.76
C LYS A 98 25.65 27.93 9.56
N ASP A 99 25.48 29.23 9.65
CA ASP A 99 25.75 30.16 8.55
C ASP A 99 27.26 30.24 8.24
N LYS A 100 28.12 30.23 9.27
CA LYS A 100 29.58 30.13 9.10
C LYS A 100 30.00 28.84 8.39
N ILE A 101 29.38 27.71 8.73
CA ILE A 101 29.62 26.41 8.07
C ILE A 101 29.19 26.49 6.60
N LYS A 102 27.98 27.00 6.32
CA LYS A 102 27.48 27.17 4.95
C LYS A 102 28.40 28.05 4.10
N ALA A 103 28.81 29.21 4.63
CA ALA A 103 29.72 30.13 3.95
C ALA A 103 31.07 29.46 3.62
N THR A 104 31.60 28.67 4.56
CA THR A 104 32.85 27.92 4.35
C THR A 104 32.69 26.84 3.27
N CYS A 105 31.57 26.14 3.25
CA CYS A 105 31.29 25.11 2.24
C CYS A 105 31.08 25.73 0.85
N LEU A 106 30.38 26.86 0.76
CA LEU A 106 30.21 27.62 -0.48
C LEU A 106 31.57 28.10 -1.01
N LYS A 107 32.43 28.65 -0.14
CA LYS A 107 33.78 29.09 -0.51
C LYS A 107 34.64 27.96 -1.08
N ASN A 108 34.61 26.78 -0.44
CA ASN A 108 35.52 25.69 -0.79
C ASN A 108 34.98 24.76 -1.89
N PHE A 109 33.66 24.61 -1.99
CA PHE A 109 33.03 23.59 -2.84
C PHE A 109 31.93 24.14 -3.76
N GLY A 110 31.61 25.44 -3.67
CA GLY A 110 30.53 26.06 -4.45
C GLY A 110 29.11 25.61 -4.05
N VAL A 111 28.97 24.85 -2.96
CA VAL A 111 27.71 24.28 -2.49
C VAL A 111 27.57 24.43 -0.97
N GLU A 112 26.33 24.50 -0.46
CA GLU A 112 26.09 24.70 0.98
C GLU A 112 26.50 23.50 1.83
N ASN A 113 26.60 22.31 1.23
CA ASN A 113 27.00 21.08 1.90
C ASN A 113 28.02 20.33 1.02
N PRO A 114 29.19 19.93 1.54
CA PRO A 114 30.23 19.26 0.75
C PRO A 114 29.72 17.99 0.04
N SER A 115 28.75 17.28 0.63
CA SER A 115 28.13 16.09 0.03
C SER A 115 27.25 16.38 -1.19
N GLN A 116 26.95 17.64 -1.50
CA GLN A 116 26.28 18.06 -2.74
C GLN A 116 27.28 18.22 -3.89
N SER A 117 28.57 18.45 -3.60
CA SER A 117 29.59 18.61 -4.62
C SER A 117 29.81 17.29 -5.38
N LYS A 118 29.75 17.35 -6.71
CA LYS A 118 30.02 16.20 -7.58
C LYS A 118 31.41 15.62 -7.33
N GLU A 119 32.41 16.48 -7.16
CA GLU A 119 33.79 16.06 -6.90
C GLU A 119 33.91 15.24 -5.60
N VAL A 120 33.28 15.72 -4.52
CA VAL A 120 33.29 15.03 -3.22
C VAL A 120 32.56 13.68 -3.32
N ARG A 121 31.45 13.62 -4.07
CA ARG A 121 30.71 12.37 -4.31
C ARG A 121 31.52 11.35 -5.08
N GLU A 122 32.19 11.75 -6.16
CA GLU A 122 32.99 10.84 -6.97
C GLU A 122 34.23 10.34 -6.20
N LYS A 123 34.89 11.20 -5.42
CA LYS A 123 35.96 10.77 -4.50
C LYS A 123 35.45 9.76 -3.46
N ALA A 124 34.30 10.00 -2.86
CA ALA A 124 33.71 9.06 -1.89
C ALA A 124 33.36 7.71 -2.53
N LYS A 125 32.80 7.70 -3.76
CA LYS A 125 32.54 6.46 -4.51
C LYS A 125 33.82 5.70 -4.81
N ALA A 126 34.86 6.38 -5.29
CA ALA A 126 36.15 5.75 -5.59
C ALA A 126 36.76 5.11 -4.34
N THR A 127 36.77 5.82 -3.20
CA THR A 127 37.27 5.26 -1.94
C THR A 127 36.43 4.07 -1.44
N ASN A 128 35.11 4.10 -1.62
CA ASN A 128 34.26 2.98 -1.24
C ASN A 128 34.45 1.76 -2.15
N LEU A 129 34.62 1.99 -3.45
CA LEU A 129 34.96 0.93 -4.41
C LEU A 129 36.30 0.28 -4.06
N GLU A 130 37.32 1.07 -3.73
CA GLU A 130 38.62 0.57 -3.30
C GLU A 130 38.53 -0.27 -2.01
N ARG A 131 37.79 0.21 -1.01
CA ARG A 131 37.73 -0.43 0.31
C ARG A 131 36.76 -1.60 0.42
N PHE A 132 35.65 -1.55 -0.33
CA PHE A 132 34.52 -2.46 -0.15
C PHE A 132 34.05 -3.12 -1.45
N GLY A 133 34.64 -2.79 -2.60
CA GLY A 133 34.25 -3.30 -3.92
C GLY A 133 32.90 -2.77 -4.42
N VAL A 134 32.28 -1.82 -3.72
CA VAL A 134 30.96 -1.26 -4.03
C VAL A 134 30.93 0.25 -3.79
N GLU A 135 30.13 0.99 -4.55
CA GLU A 135 30.04 2.46 -4.40
C GLU A 135 29.47 2.90 -3.04
N ASN A 136 28.59 2.09 -2.47
CA ASN A 136 27.99 2.34 -1.16
C ASN A 136 28.32 1.19 -0.20
N PRO A 137 28.99 1.43 0.94
CA PRO A 137 29.38 0.39 1.89
C PRO A 137 28.20 -0.49 2.33
N SER A 138 26.99 0.06 2.42
CA SER A 138 25.79 -0.72 2.78
C SER A 138 25.37 -1.76 1.74
N GLN A 139 25.94 -1.74 0.52
CA GLN A 139 25.74 -2.77 -0.50
C GLN A 139 26.67 -3.98 -0.30
N SER A 140 27.80 -3.79 0.41
CA SER A 140 28.75 -4.87 0.69
C SER A 140 28.10 -5.90 1.61
N LYS A 141 28.18 -7.17 1.21
CA LYS A 141 27.67 -8.30 2.00
C LYS A 141 28.33 -8.35 3.38
N GLU A 142 29.63 -8.09 3.45
CA GLU A 142 30.38 -8.09 4.72
C GLU A 142 29.86 -7.02 5.69
N VAL A 143 29.64 -5.80 5.20
CA VAL A 143 29.11 -4.69 6.02
C VAL A 143 27.69 -5.01 6.50
N ARG A 144 26.85 -5.62 5.66
CA ARG A 144 25.50 -6.04 6.03
C ARG A 144 25.51 -7.10 7.13
N GLU A 145 26.35 -8.12 7.00
CA GLU A 145 26.43 -9.19 8.01
C GLU A 145 27.00 -8.68 9.34
N LYS A 146 27.98 -7.78 9.33
CA LYS A 146 28.47 -7.11 10.55
C LYS A 146 27.38 -6.28 11.25
N ALA A 147 26.56 -5.57 10.46
CA ALA A 147 25.44 -4.79 10.99
C ALA A 147 24.36 -5.70 11.62
N LYS A 148 24.01 -6.82 10.99
CA LYS A 148 23.09 -7.82 11.54
C LYS A 148 23.63 -8.45 12.82
N ALA A 149 24.90 -8.87 12.83
CA ALA A 149 25.54 -9.45 14.01
C ALA A 149 25.52 -8.48 15.20
N THR A 150 25.76 -7.19 14.95
CA THR A 150 25.67 -6.14 15.97
C THR A 150 24.24 -5.97 16.49
N CYS A 151 23.23 -5.98 15.61
CA CYS A 151 21.83 -5.91 16.02
C CYS A 151 21.39 -7.15 16.81
N LEU A 152 21.83 -8.35 16.41
CA LEU A 152 21.57 -9.59 17.13
C LEU A 152 22.19 -9.56 18.53
N LYS A 153 23.45 -9.11 18.63
CA LYS A 153 24.15 -8.97 19.92
C LYS A 153 23.43 -8.01 20.87
N ASN A 154 22.96 -6.87 20.36
CA ASN A 154 22.41 -5.81 21.20
C ASN A 154 20.91 -5.96 21.47
N PHE A 155 20.16 -6.55 20.53
CA PHE A 155 18.69 -6.53 20.55
C PHE A 155 18.05 -7.91 20.28
N GLY A 156 18.84 -8.96 20.04
CA GLY A 156 18.34 -10.30 19.73
C GLY A 156 17.63 -10.44 18.38
N VAL A 157 17.70 -9.42 17.51
CA VAL A 157 17.03 -9.37 16.20
C VAL A 157 17.99 -8.88 15.11
N GLU A 158 17.78 -9.31 13.86
CA GLU A 158 18.65 -8.92 12.74
C GLU A 158 18.62 -7.42 12.42
N TYR A 159 17.49 -6.76 12.71
CA TYR A 159 17.31 -5.33 12.45
C TYR A 159 16.72 -4.64 13.69
N SER A 160 17.29 -3.50 14.07
CA SER A 160 16.90 -2.76 15.28
C SER A 160 15.39 -2.49 15.39
N LEU A 161 14.74 -2.12 14.29
CA LEU A 161 13.29 -1.87 14.24
C LEU A 161 12.44 -3.15 14.34
N GLN A 162 13.00 -4.36 14.41
CA GLN A 162 12.25 -5.57 14.77
C GLN A 162 12.12 -5.73 16.28
N SER A 163 13.00 -5.11 17.07
CA SER A 163 12.94 -5.16 18.53
C SER A 163 11.73 -4.39 19.03
N LYS A 164 10.94 -5.05 19.90
CA LYS A 164 9.79 -4.41 20.57
C LYS A 164 10.24 -3.21 21.41
N GLU A 165 11.37 -3.32 22.09
CA GLU A 165 11.93 -2.25 22.92
C GLU A 165 12.23 -0.99 22.09
N VAL A 166 12.91 -1.16 20.95
CA VAL A 166 13.27 -0.04 20.06
C VAL A 166 12.01 0.62 19.48
N ARG A 167 11.00 -0.18 19.11
CA ARG A 167 9.71 0.33 18.64
C ARG A 167 8.98 1.12 19.71
N GLU A 168 8.92 0.60 20.92
CA GLU A 168 8.20 1.24 22.03
C GLU A 168 8.88 2.55 22.43
N LYS A 169 10.21 2.56 22.53
CA LYS A 169 10.98 3.78 22.77
C LYS A 169 10.73 4.84 21.69
N SER A 170 10.66 4.42 20.42
CA SER A 170 10.36 5.33 19.31
C SER A 170 8.95 5.93 19.40
N LYS A 171 7.95 5.14 19.82
CA LYS A 171 6.58 5.62 20.05
C LYS A 171 6.52 6.60 21.22
N LEU A 172 7.13 6.27 22.36
CA LEU A 172 7.18 7.13 23.54
C LEU A 172 7.83 8.48 23.21
N THR A 173 8.94 8.48 22.47
CA THR A 173 9.56 9.73 22.02
C THR A 173 8.66 10.53 21.08
N CYS A 174 7.87 9.89 20.22
CA CYS A 174 6.90 10.59 19.38
C CYS A 174 5.74 11.18 20.20
N LEU A 175 5.25 10.44 21.20
CA LEU A 175 4.22 10.91 22.12
C LEU A 175 4.71 12.11 22.93
N GLU A 176 5.90 12.03 23.52
CA GLU A 176 6.51 13.12 24.29
C GLU A 176 6.68 14.39 23.45
N ARG A 177 7.15 14.26 22.21
CA ARG A 177 7.50 15.42 21.36
C ARG A 177 6.33 15.98 20.56
N PHE A 178 5.39 15.13 20.17
CA PHE A 178 4.35 15.47 19.19
C PHE A 178 2.93 15.12 19.63
N GLY A 179 2.75 14.49 20.80
CA GLY A 179 1.45 14.05 21.32
C GLY A 179 0.83 12.89 20.55
N VAL A 180 1.55 12.25 19.63
CA VAL A 180 1.05 11.16 18.76
C VAL A 180 2.07 10.05 18.64
N GLU A 181 1.62 8.81 18.37
CA GLU A 181 2.52 7.65 18.29
C GLU A 181 3.49 7.69 17.10
N CYS A 182 3.16 8.46 16.06
CA CYS A 182 4.00 8.61 14.88
C CYS A 182 4.01 10.08 14.43
N SER A 183 5.20 10.61 14.13
CA SER A 183 5.37 12.00 13.71
C SER A 183 4.53 12.39 12.50
N SER A 184 4.25 11.44 11.59
CA SER A 184 3.40 11.68 10.41
C SER A 184 1.91 11.84 10.75
N GLN A 185 1.48 11.56 11.98
CA GLN A 185 0.11 11.82 12.45
C GLN A 185 -0.06 13.24 12.99
N ASN A 186 1.03 13.88 13.40
CA ASN A 186 0.99 15.22 13.96
C ASN A 186 0.58 16.24 12.87
N LYS A 187 -0.41 17.07 13.18
CA LYS A 187 -0.97 18.04 12.23
C LYS A 187 0.07 19.05 11.76
N GLU A 188 0.88 19.60 12.66
CA GLU A 188 1.91 20.59 12.32
C GLU A 188 2.97 20.01 11.37
N VAL A 189 3.37 18.74 11.59
CA VAL A 189 4.29 18.03 10.69
C VAL A 189 3.68 17.87 9.31
N ARG A 190 2.40 17.49 9.21
CA ARG A 190 1.68 17.37 7.93
C ARG A 190 1.55 18.71 7.21
N ASP A 191 1.20 19.77 7.93
CA ASP A 191 1.02 21.10 7.36
C ASP A 191 2.36 21.65 6.83
N LYS A 192 3.46 21.43 7.54
CA LYS A 192 4.82 21.75 7.06
C LYS A 192 5.21 20.96 5.80
N GLN A 193 4.85 19.68 5.73
CA GLN A 193 5.07 18.87 4.53
C GLN A 193 4.29 19.42 3.33
N LYS A 194 3.01 19.74 3.52
CA LYS A 194 2.16 20.36 2.49
C LYS A 194 2.70 21.71 2.03
N ALA A 195 3.07 22.59 2.96
CA ALA A 195 3.63 23.91 2.66
C ALA A 195 4.91 23.78 1.81
N THR A 196 5.81 22.87 2.16
CA THR A 196 7.03 22.61 1.39
C THR A 196 6.72 22.08 -0.02
N MET A 197 5.70 21.23 -0.16
CA MET A 197 5.28 20.70 -1.46
C MET A 197 4.62 21.78 -2.33
N LEU A 198 3.80 22.64 -1.74
CA LEU A 198 3.18 23.78 -2.40
C LEU A 198 4.24 24.79 -2.87
N GLU A 199 5.19 25.14 -1.99
CA GLU A 199 6.30 26.05 -2.31
C GLU A 199 7.13 25.54 -3.50
N ARG A 200 7.45 24.24 -3.51
CA ARG A 200 8.37 23.67 -4.50
C ARG A 200 7.70 23.24 -5.80
N PHE A 201 6.45 22.80 -5.73
CA PHE A 201 5.79 22.11 -6.85
C PHE A 201 4.34 22.55 -7.09
N GLY A 202 3.82 23.53 -6.33
CA GLY A 202 2.48 24.08 -6.49
C GLY A 202 1.34 23.13 -6.13
N VAL A 203 1.62 21.98 -5.50
CA VAL A 203 0.63 20.95 -5.13
C VAL A 203 0.85 20.47 -3.70
N GLU A 204 -0.20 19.99 -3.03
CA GLU A 204 -0.09 19.51 -1.64
C GLU A 204 0.62 18.16 -1.53
N TYR A 205 0.48 17.31 -2.55
CA TYR A 205 0.99 15.94 -2.51
C TYR A 205 1.88 15.61 -3.71
N PRO A 206 2.99 14.85 -3.52
CA PRO A 206 3.87 14.45 -4.61
C PRO A 206 3.16 13.75 -5.77
N SER A 207 2.13 12.96 -5.48
CA SER A 207 1.32 12.25 -6.47
C SER A 207 0.46 13.14 -7.35
N GLN A 208 0.32 14.43 -7.02
CA GLN A 208 -0.41 15.41 -7.84
C GLN A 208 0.53 16.18 -8.79
N SER A 209 1.83 16.18 -8.51
CA SER A 209 2.81 16.90 -9.32
C SER A 209 3.09 16.13 -10.61
N LYS A 210 2.68 16.69 -11.75
CA LYS A 210 2.99 16.13 -13.08
C LYS A 210 4.49 15.94 -13.26
N GLU A 211 5.30 16.89 -12.81
CA GLU A 211 6.76 16.81 -12.89
C GLU A 211 7.32 15.58 -12.15
N LEU A 212 6.84 15.32 -10.93
CA LEU A 212 7.31 14.18 -10.14
C LEU A 212 6.80 12.85 -10.71
N ILE A 213 5.57 12.81 -11.23
CA ILE A 213 5.03 11.64 -11.93
C ILE A 213 5.89 11.30 -13.14
N GLU A 214 6.20 12.29 -13.99
CA GLU A 214 7.00 12.05 -15.21
C GLU A 214 8.44 11.65 -14.88
N LYS A 215 9.05 12.21 -13.83
CA LYS A 215 10.36 11.74 -13.32
C LYS A 215 10.32 10.29 -12.83
N ALA A 216 9.25 9.90 -12.13
CA ALA A 216 9.07 8.53 -11.68
C ALA A 216 8.89 7.56 -12.86
N LYS A 217 8.09 7.93 -13.86
CA LYS A 217 7.92 7.16 -15.10
C LYS A 217 9.21 7.01 -15.89
N ALA A 218 9.96 8.10 -16.09
CA ALA A 218 11.24 8.07 -16.79
C ALA A 218 12.25 7.13 -16.09
N THR A 219 12.25 7.12 -14.76
CA THR A 219 13.09 6.19 -13.98
C THR A 219 12.64 4.74 -14.15
N CYS A 220 11.33 4.48 -14.16
CA CYS A 220 10.80 3.14 -14.40
C CYS A 220 11.07 2.66 -15.83
N LEU A 221 10.92 3.52 -16.83
CA LEU A 221 11.27 3.24 -18.23
C LEU A 221 12.74 2.89 -18.38
N LYS A 222 13.63 3.68 -17.77
CA LYS A 222 15.07 3.43 -17.79
C LYS A 222 15.44 2.07 -17.19
N ASN A 223 14.81 1.70 -16.07
CA ASN A 223 15.20 0.51 -15.32
C ASN A 223 14.46 -0.76 -15.76
N PHE A 224 13.24 -0.64 -16.27
CA PHE A 224 12.33 -1.76 -16.49
C PHE A 224 11.64 -1.74 -17.87
N GLY A 225 11.87 -0.72 -18.70
CA GLY A 225 11.25 -0.58 -20.02
C GLY A 225 9.75 -0.27 -20.01
N VAL A 226 9.16 0.01 -18.84
CA VAL A 226 7.73 0.28 -18.65
C VAL A 226 7.51 1.51 -17.77
N GLU A 227 6.38 2.19 -17.93
CA GLU A 227 6.08 3.42 -17.16
C GLU A 227 5.90 3.16 -15.66
N TYR A 228 5.44 1.97 -15.30
CA TYR A 228 5.22 1.58 -13.91
C TYR A 228 5.88 0.24 -13.62
N ALA A 229 6.63 0.15 -12.53
CA ALA A 229 7.32 -1.09 -12.13
C ALA A 229 6.37 -2.29 -12.05
N SER A 230 5.12 -2.09 -11.64
CA SER A 230 4.09 -3.14 -11.58
C SER A 230 3.64 -3.67 -12.94
N GLN A 231 3.99 -3.03 -14.06
CA GLN A 231 3.76 -3.54 -15.42
C GLN A 231 4.88 -4.48 -15.89
N SER A 232 6.07 -4.37 -15.29
CA SER A 232 7.21 -5.21 -15.67
C SER A 232 6.95 -6.66 -15.31
N LYS A 233 7.09 -7.55 -16.29
CA LYS A 233 6.97 -9.00 -16.08
C LYS A 233 7.97 -9.49 -15.04
N GLU A 234 9.22 -9.02 -15.09
CA GLU A 234 10.25 -9.38 -14.12
C GLU A 234 9.85 -9.03 -12.68
N VAL A 235 9.28 -7.83 -12.47
CA VAL A 235 8.84 -7.39 -11.14
C VAL A 235 7.66 -8.25 -10.66
N ARG A 236 6.69 -8.53 -11.54
CA ARG A 236 5.54 -9.41 -11.22
C ARG A 236 5.99 -10.82 -10.86
N ASP A 237 6.91 -11.40 -11.61
CA ASP A 237 7.40 -12.76 -11.39
C ASP A 237 8.17 -12.85 -10.06
N LYS A 238 8.98 -11.84 -9.73
CA LYS A 238 9.66 -11.74 -8.42
C LYS A 238 8.66 -11.60 -7.25
N GLN A 239 7.60 -10.83 -7.44
CA GLN A 239 6.52 -10.71 -6.44
C GLN A 239 5.83 -12.06 -6.22
N LYS A 240 5.44 -12.76 -7.29
CA LYS A 240 4.82 -14.10 -7.23
C LYS A 240 5.74 -15.11 -6.55
N ALA A 241 7.00 -15.17 -6.92
CA ALA A 241 7.98 -16.08 -6.31
C ALA A 241 8.13 -15.83 -4.79
N THR A 242 8.13 -14.57 -4.38
CA THR A 242 8.18 -14.19 -2.96
C THR A 242 6.90 -14.61 -2.22
N CYS A 243 5.73 -14.40 -2.83
CA CYS A 243 4.46 -14.84 -2.25
C CYS A 243 4.36 -16.36 -2.16
N LEU A 244 4.80 -17.10 -3.19
CA LEU A 244 4.87 -18.56 -3.18
C LEU A 244 5.78 -19.06 -2.06
N LYS A 245 6.97 -18.47 -1.92
CA LYS A 245 7.92 -18.83 -0.85
C LYS A 245 7.34 -18.62 0.55
N ASN A 246 6.65 -17.50 0.77
CA ASN A 246 6.21 -17.12 2.11
C ASN A 246 4.82 -17.67 2.47
N PHE A 247 3.95 -17.89 1.48
CA PHE A 247 2.53 -18.19 1.69
C PHE A 247 2.01 -19.39 0.89
N GLY A 248 2.83 -20.00 0.02
CA GLY A 248 2.44 -21.14 -0.83
C GLY A 248 1.47 -20.78 -1.96
N VAL A 249 1.19 -19.50 -2.19
CA VAL A 249 0.24 -18.99 -3.19
C VAL A 249 0.84 -17.82 -3.97
N GLU A 250 0.38 -17.59 -5.20
CA GLU A 250 0.91 -16.49 -6.04
C GLU A 250 0.62 -15.10 -5.48
N TYR A 251 -0.46 -14.96 -4.70
CA TYR A 251 -0.87 -13.70 -4.11
C TYR A 251 -1.22 -13.88 -2.63
N ALA A 252 -0.70 -13.01 -1.76
CA ALA A 252 -0.94 -13.08 -0.32
C ALA A 252 -2.44 -13.11 0.04
N SER A 253 -3.30 -12.43 -0.74
CA SER A 253 -4.75 -12.44 -0.54
C SER A 253 -5.43 -13.79 -0.78
N GLN A 254 -4.77 -14.72 -1.48
CA GLN A 254 -5.27 -16.09 -1.67
C GLN A 254 -4.99 -16.99 -0.47
N SER A 255 -4.00 -16.64 0.35
CA SER A 255 -3.60 -17.42 1.53
C SER A 255 -4.74 -17.49 2.53
N LYS A 256 -5.09 -18.71 2.95
CA LYS A 256 -6.13 -18.94 3.98
C LYS A 256 -5.82 -18.20 5.28
N GLU A 257 -4.57 -18.27 5.75
CA GLU A 257 -4.13 -17.57 6.95
C GLU A 257 -4.35 -16.06 6.86
N THR A 258 -4.04 -15.47 5.69
CA THR A 258 -4.24 -14.03 5.47
C THR A 258 -5.73 -13.69 5.46
N LYS A 259 -6.57 -14.49 4.80
CA LYS A 259 -8.04 -14.32 4.81
C LYS A 259 -8.61 -14.41 6.23
N ASP A 260 -8.16 -15.38 7.02
CA ASP A 260 -8.65 -15.59 8.39
C ASP A 260 -8.25 -14.42 9.31
N LYS A 261 -7.04 -13.89 9.18
CA LYS A 261 -6.61 -12.67 9.90
C LYS A 261 -7.42 -11.44 9.52
N ILE A 262 -7.75 -11.28 8.23
CA ILE A 262 -8.62 -10.19 7.75
C ILE A 262 -10.01 -10.32 8.38
N LYS A 263 -10.61 -11.52 8.34
CA LYS A 263 -11.92 -11.80 8.95
C LYS A 263 -11.92 -11.51 10.45
N ALA A 264 -10.95 -12.01 11.20
CA ALA A 264 -10.83 -11.77 12.64
C ALA A 264 -10.71 -10.27 12.97
N THR A 265 -9.95 -9.52 12.17
CA THR A 265 -9.81 -8.07 12.34
C THR A 265 -11.12 -7.34 12.04
N CYS A 266 -11.83 -7.73 10.98
CA CYS A 266 -13.12 -7.13 10.62
C CYS A 266 -14.19 -7.44 11.67
N LEU A 267 -14.26 -8.67 12.18
CA LEU A 267 -15.14 -9.05 13.27
C LEU A 267 -14.86 -8.24 14.53
N LYS A 268 -13.58 -8.11 14.92
CA LYS A 268 -13.18 -7.32 16.09
C LYS A 268 -13.56 -5.84 15.96
N LYS A 269 -13.41 -5.26 14.77
CA LYS A 269 -13.58 -3.81 14.56
C LYS A 269 -15.01 -3.42 14.23
N TYR A 270 -15.73 -4.24 13.47
CA TYR A 270 -17.02 -3.88 12.88
C TYR A 270 -18.15 -4.86 13.24
N GLY A 271 -17.86 -5.95 13.96
CA GLY A 271 -18.84 -6.98 14.34
C GLY A 271 -19.28 -7.89 13.19
N CYS A 272 -18.68 -7.78 12.01
CA CYS A 272 -19.03 -8.56 10.81
C CYS A 272 -17.78 -8.94 10.00
N GLU A 273 -17.87 -9.99 9.18
CA GLU A 273 -16.73 -10.49 8.41
C GLU A 273 -16.26 -9.51 7.33
N ASN A 274 -17.18 -8.72 6.77
CA ASN A 274 -16.87 -7.71 5.76
C ASN A 274 -17.34 -6.33 6.24
N PRO A 275 -16.48 -5.29 6.22
CA PRO A 275 -16.89 -3.94 6.61
C PRO A 275 -18.13 -3.42 5.89
N SER A 276 -18.38 -3.83 4.63
CA SER A 276 -19.57 -3.42 3.87
C SER A 276 -20.89 -3.94 4.44
N GLN A 277 -20.84 -4.97 5.29
CA GLN A 277 -22.02 -5.50 6.00
C GLN A 277 -22.38 -4.66 7.23
N SER A 278 -21.40 -3.95 7.81
CA SER A 278 -21.59 -3.14 9.01
C SER A 278 -22.57 -2.00 8.77
N LYS A 279 -23.57 -1.88 9.63
CA LYS A 279 -24.55 -0.77 9.58
C LYS A 279 -23.84 0.59 9.70
N GLU A 280 -22.87 0.71 10.60
CA GLU A 280 -22.09 1.94 10.77
C GLU A 280 -21.38 2.37 9.47
N VAL A 281 -20.80 1.42 8.75
CA VAL A 281 -20.12 1.70 7.47
C VAL A 281 -21.14 2.10 6.40
N LYS A 282 -22.28 1.40 6.32
CA LYS A 282 -23.36 1.76 5.39
C LYS A 282 -23.90 3.17 5.65
N ASP A 283 -24.13 3.51 6.90
CA ASP A 283 -24.66 4.83 7.29
C ASP A 283 -23.66 5.95 6.97
N LYS A 284 -22.35 5.71 7.16
CA LYS A 284 -21.29 6.66 6.74
C LYS A 284 -21.23 6.85 5.23
N ILE A 285 -21.40 5.78 4.45
CA ILE A 285 -21.46 5.87 2.98
C ILE A 285 -22.67 6.71 2.56
N LYS A 286 -23.85 6.45 3.14
CA LYS A 286 -25.06 7.23 2.87
C LYS A 286 -24.89 8.71 3.22
N ALA A 287 -24.36 9.02 4.40
CA ALA A 287 -24.11 10.40 4.82
C ALA A 287 -23.17 11.14 3.85
N THR A 288 -22.10 10.46 3.41
CA THR A 288 -21.15 11.04 2.43
C THR A 288 -21.81 11.26 1.06
N ASN A 289 -22.65 10.33 0.60
CA ASN A 289 -23.36 10.48 -0.66
C ASN A 289 -24.43 11.59 -0.57
N LEU A 290 -25.13 11.72 0.55
CA LEU A 290 -26.08 12.80 0.80
C LEU A 290 -25.38 14.16 0.78
N GLU A 291 -24.23 14.29 1.45
CA GLU A 291 -23.44 15.52 1.44
C GLU A 291 -22.96 15.91 0.03
N ARG A 292 -22.50 14.93 -0.75
CA ARG A 292 -21.88 15.19 -2.06
C ARG A 292 -22.87 15.29 -3.21
N PHE A 293 -23.94 14.52 -3.16
CA PHE A 293 -24.83 14.28 -4.31
C PHE A 293 -26.31 14.49 -3.98
N GLY A 294 -26.66 14.78 -2.72
CA GLY A 294 -28.04 14.97 -2.27
C GLY A 294 -28.86 13.68 -2.19
N VAL A 295 -28.26 12.51 -2.43
CA VAL A 295 -28.94 11.20 -2.48
C VAL A 295 -28.17 10.15 -1.70
N GLU A 296 -28.85 9.11 -1.20
CA GLU A 296 -28.19 8.06 -0.41
C GLU A 296 -27.25 7.18 -1.25
N TYR A 297 -27.60 6.97 -2.52
CA TYR A 297 -26.85 6.12 -3.45
C TYR A 297 -26.47 6.91 -4.70
N SER A 298 -25.20 6.84 -5.09
CA SER A 298 -24.64 7.61 -6.21
C SER A 298 -25.42 7.47 -7.51
N MET A 299 -25.94 6.28 -7.84
CA MET A 299 -26.71 6.05 -9.07
C MET A 299 -28.12 6.65 -9.07
N GLN A 300 -28.61 7.15 -7.93
CA GLN A 300 -29.85 7.94 -7.87
C GLN A 300 -29.64 9.38 -8.33
N ASN A 301 -28.38 9.86 -8.34
CA ASN A 301 -28.05 11.19 -8.83
C ASN A 301 -28.10 11.18 -10.37
N GLU A 302 -28.88 12.11 -10.93
CA GLU A 302 -29.14 12.17 -12.38
C GLU A 302 -27.87 12.43 -13.20
N GLU A 303 -26.98 13.29 -12.73
CA GLU A 303 -25.72 13.62 -13.41
C GLU A 303 -24.79 12.40 -13.50
N ILE A 304 -24.71 11.61 -12.41
CA ILE A 304 -23.93 10.37 -12.40
C ILE A 304 -24.54 9.34 -13.35
N ARG A 305 -25.87 9.22 -13.37
CA ARG A 305 -26.59 8.31 -14.26
C ARG A 305 -26.35 8.68 -15.73
N GLU A 306 -26.41 9.97 -16.06
CA GLU A 306 -26.18 10.45 -17.42
C GLU A 306 -24.73 10.23 -17.87
N LYS A 307 -23.75 10.52 -17.02
CA LYS A 307 -22.34 10.21 -17.29
C LYS A 307 -22.12 8.71 -17.55
N SER A 308 -22.83 7.85 -16.81
CA SER A 308 -22.79 6.41 -17.05
C SER A 308 -23.35 6.04 -18.42
N LYS A 309 -24.46 6.65 -18.85
CA LYS A 309 -25.06 6.43 -20.18
C LYS A 309 -24.12 6.89 -21.30
N VAL A 310 -23.62 8.12 -21.23
CA VAL A 310 -22.67 8.68 -22.21
C VAL A 310 -21.45 7.77 -22.35
N THR A 311 -20.88 7.33 -21.24
CA THR A 311 -19.73 6.41 -21.28
C THR A 311 -20.06 5.08 -21.95
N CYS A 312 -21.28 4.55 -21.76
CA CYS A 312 -21.70 3.30 -22.40
C CYS A 312 -21.95 3.50 -23.90
N LEU A 313 -22.55 4.62 -24.31
CA LEU A 313 -22.74 4.99 -25.70
C LEU A 313 -21.40 5.14 -26.43
N GLU A 314 -20.45 5.87 -25.84
CA GLU A 314 -19.11 6.08 -26.42
C GLU A 314 -18.33 4.77 -26.61
N LYS A 315 -18.44 3.84 -25.67
CA LYS A 315 -17.65 2.59 -25.70
C LYS A 315 -18.32 1.44 -26.43
N TYR A 316 -19.64 1.37 -26.35
CA TYR A 316 -20.41 0.18 -26.74
C TYR A 316 -21.60 0.50 -27.65
N GLY A 317 -21.87 1.78 -27.95
CA GLY A 317 -22.99 2.20 -28.80
C GLY A 317 -24.37 2.00 -28.18
N VAL A 318 -24.46 1.67 -26.88
CA VAL A 318 -25.72 1.39 -26.18
C VAL A 318 -25.78 2.10 -24.83
N GLU A 319 -26.98 2.46 -24.36
CA GLU A 319 -27.14 3.20 -23.10
C GLU A 319 -26.81 2.37 -21.86
N HIS A 320 -27.01 1.05 -21.94
CA HIS A 320 -26.83 0.14 -20.83
C HIS A 320 -25.91 -1.04 -21.21
N PRO A 321 -24.94 -1.43 -20.37
CA PRO A 321 -24.01 -2.51 -20.69
C PRO A 321 -24.67 -3.82 -21.11
N LEU A 322 -25.80 -4.21 -20.50
CA LEU A 322 -26.51 -5.45 -20.85
C LEU A 322 -27.24 -5.40 -22.21
N GLN A 323 -27.37 -4.23 -22.85
CA GLN A 323 -27.82 -4.14 -24.24
C GLN A 323 -26.66 -4.48 -25.20
N TYR A 324 -25.41 -4.46 -24.74
CA TYR A 324 -24.26 -4.89 -25.54
C TYR A 324 -24.17 -6.42 -25.55
N THR A 325 -24.02 -6.99 -26.74
CA THR A 325 -24.11 -8.42 -27.04
C THR A 325 -23.20 -9.26 -26.15
N GLU A 326 -21.92 -8.87 -26.09
CA GLU A 326 -20.88 -9.62 -25.36
C GLU A 326 -21.15 -9.64 -23.85
N PHE A 327 -21.65 -8.54 -23.29
CA PHE A 327 -21.95 -8.44 -21.86
C PHE A 327 -23.25 -9.17 -21.52
N SER A 328 -24.26 -9.08 -22.38
CA SER A 328 -25.50 -9.84 -22.27
C SER A 328 -25.22 -11.35 -22.24
N GLU A 329 -24.41 -11.84 -23.18
CA GLU A 329 -23.98 -13.24 -23.28
C GLU A 329 -23.23 -13.71 -22.02
N LYS A 330 -22.26 -12.90 -21.56
CA LYS A 330 -21.47 -13.20 -20.36
C LYS A 330 -22.33 -13.20 -19.08
N ALA A 331 -23.29 -12.29 -18.97
CA ALA A 331 -24.23 -12.24 -17.86
C ALA A 331 -25.13 -13.48 -17.86
N SER A 332 -25.67 -13.84 -19.03
CA SER A 332 -26.54 -15.00 -19.21
C SER A 332 -25.88 -16.32 -18.78
N LYS A 333 -24.61 -16.54 -19.17
CA LYS A 333 -23.85 -17.76 -18.84
C LYS A 333 -23.75 -18.07 -17.35
N ASN A 334 -23.82 -17.06 -16.49
CA ASN A 334 -23.73 -17.22 -15.03
C ASN A 334 -25.09 -17.19 -14.33
N ALA A 335 -26.13 -16.73 -15.02
CA ALA A 335 -27.46 -16.53 -14.44
C ALA A 335 -28.31 -17.80 -14.46
N TYR A 336 -28.22 -18.59 -15.53
CA TYR A 336 -29.07 -19.76 -15.74
C TYR A 336 -28.25 -21.05 -15.88
N LYS A 337 -28.90 -22.18 -15.58
CA LYS A 337 -28.34 -23.50 -15.87
C LYS A 337 -28.34 -23.72 -17.38
N ALA A 338 -27.17 -23.57 -17.99
CA ALA A 338 -26.96 -23.86 -19.40
C ALA A 338 -26.47 -25.30 -19.58
N TYR A 339 -26.76 -25.87 -20.75
CA TYR A 339 -26.33 -27.21 -21.13
C TYR A 339 -25.99 -27.24 -22.63
N ASP A 340 -25.15 -28.18 -23.00
CA ASP A 340 -24.65 -28.31 -24.37
C ASP A 340 -25.64 -29.16 -25.17
N TYR A 341 -26.12 -28.64 -26.29
CA TYR A 341 -27.01 -29.30 -27.23
C TYR A 341 -26.23 -29.72 -28.46
N THR A 342 -26.27 -31.00 -28.79
CA THR A 342 -25.58 -31.57 -29.95
C THR A 342 -26.57 -31.72 -31.10
N PHE A 343 -26.40 -30.93 -32.15
CA PHE A 343 -27.14 -31.05 -33.40
C PHE A 343 -26.79 -32.36 -34.14
N PRO A 344 -27.63 -32.84 -35.07
CA PRO A 344 -27.37 -34.04 -35.86
C PRO A 344 -26.00 -34.10 -36.55
N SER A 345 -25.46 -32.96 -37.00
CA SER A 345 -24.09 -32.87 -37.58
C SER A 345 -22.95 -33.05 -36.58
N GLY A 346 -23.24 -32.99 -35.28
CA GLY A 346 -22.24 -32.88 -34.23
C GLY A 346 -21.89 -31.44 -33.84
N ARG A 347 -22.50 -30.41 -34.43
CA ARG A 347 -22.41 -29.02 -33.94
C ARG A 347 -22.92 -28.96 -32.50
N ILE A 348 -22.17 -28.31 -31.61
CA ILE A 348 -22.55 -28.15 -30.20
C ILE A 348 -22.84 -26.68 -29.92
N GLU A 349 -24.04 -26.38 -29.45
CA GLU A 349 -24.42 -25.05 -28.99
C GLU A 349 -24.80 -25.08 -27.52
N ARG A 350 -24.54 -23.97 -26.81
CA ARG A 350 -24.88 -23.87 -25.39
C ARG A 350 -26.19 -23.13 -25.21
N ILE A 351 -27.21 -23.87 -24.80
CA ILE A 351 -28.59 -23.39 -24.74
C ILE A 351 -29.11 -23.33 -23.31
N GLN A 352 -30.26 -22.67 -23.13
CA GLN A 352 -30.89 -22.46 -21.83
C GLN A 352 -32.38 -22.79 -21.83
N GLY A 353 -32.94 -23.00 -20.63
CA GLY A 353 -34.37 -23.17 -20.45
C GLY A 353 -34.97 -24.27 -21.32
N TYR A 354 -35.99 -23.90 -22.10
CA TYR A 354 -36.80 -24.78 -22.94
C TYR A 354 -36.34 -24.85 -24.41
N GLU A 355 -35.23 -24.19 -24.74
CA GLU A 355 -34.67 -24.15 -26.10
C GLU A 355 -34.44 -25.56 -26.67
N LYS A 356 -34.12 -26.57 -25.84
CA LYS A 356 -33.90 -27.95 -26.31
C LYS A 356 -35.13 -28.59 -26.95
N TYR A 357 -36.31 -28.30 -26.41
CA TYR A 357 -37.55 -28.89 -26.90
C TYR A 357 -37.94 -28.21 -28.21
N MET A 358 -37.81 -26.88 -28.25
CA MET A 358 -37.94 -26.10 -29.48
C MET A 358 -36.99 -26.58 -30.58
N LEU A 359 -35.70 -26.79 -30.28
CA LEU A 359 -34.75 -27.30 -31.27
C LEU A 359 -35.10 -28.71 -31.75
N ASN A 360 -35.51 -29.62 -30.87
CA ASN A 360 -35.96 -30.95 -31.26
C ASN A 360 -37.19 -30.87 -32.18
N ASP A 361 -38.19 -30.07 -31.83
CA ASP A 361 -39.40 -29.91 -32.64
C ASP A 361 -39.08 -29.30 -34.02
N LEU A 362 -38.19 -28.31 -34.08
CA LEU A 362 -37.74 -27.72 -35.33
C LEU A 362 -37.04 -28.73 -36.25
N LEU A 363 -36.16 -29.56 -35.68
CA LEU A 363 -35.37 -30.53 -36.45
C LEU A 363 -36.19 -31.77 -36.84
N GLU A 364 -36.99 -32.31 -35.92
CA GLU A 364 -37.66 -33.60 -36.10
C GLU A 364 -39.06 -33.47 -36.70
N LYS A 365 -39.84 -32.48 -36.23
CA LYS A 365 -41.23 -32.28 -36.67
C LYS A 365 -41.32 -31.36 -37.87
N GLU A 366 -40.60 -30.23 -37.84
CA GLU A 366 -40.63 -29.23 -38.93
C GLU A 366 -39.51 -29.44 -39.98
N GLN A 367 -38.53 -30.30 -39.71
CA GLN A 367 -37.43 -30.63 -40.62
C GLN A 367 -36.61 -29.41 -41.09
N VAL A 368 -36.47 -28.41 -40.22
CA VAL A 368 -35.64 -27.23 -40.46
C VAL A 368 -34.18 -27.65 -40.52
N GLN A 369 -33.43 -27.13 -41.49
CA GLN A 369 -32.01 -27.43 -41.64
C GLN A 369 -31.23 -26.79 -40.49
N GLU A 370 -30.38 -27.57 -39.82
CA GLU A 370 -29.63 -27.10 -38.65
C GLU A 370 -28.75 -25.87 -38.93
N ASP A 371 -28.13 -25.78 -40.12
CA ASP A 371 -27.31 -24.64 -40.54
C ASP A 371 -28.11 -23.33 -40.67
N ASP A 372 -29.43 -23.44 -40.75
CA ASP A 372 -30.35 -22.31 -40.83
C ASP A 372 -30.76 -21.77 -39.44
N ILE A 373 -30.59 -22.58 -38.40
CA ILE A 373 -30.95 -22.26 -37.02
C ILE A 373 -29.82 -21.52 -36.32
N VAL A 374 -30.15 -20.36 -35.73
CA VAL A 374 -29.26 -19.51 -34.94
C VAL A 374 -29.84 -19.33 -33.53
N VAL A 375 -29.04 -19.66 -32.51
CA VAL A 375 -29.44 -19.55 -31.09
C VAL A 375 -28.49 -18.66 -30.26
N ASN A 376 -27.36 -18.23 -30.83
CA ASN A 376 -26.40 -17.40 -30.13
C ASN A 376 -26.81 -15.93 -30.18
N ARG A 377 -26.78 -15.24 -29.03
CA ARG A 377 -27.16 -13.82 -28.91
C ARG A 377 -26.38 -12.88 -29.83
N SER A 378 -25.20 -13.31 -30.29
CA SER A 378 -24.35 -12.53 -31.19
C SER A 378 -24.86 -12.47 -32.62
N ASP A 379 -25.59 -13.50 -33.04
CA ASP A 379 -25.95 -13.74 -34.44
C ASP A 379 -27.46 -13.63 -34.71
N VAL A 380 -28.28 -13.51 -33.66
CA VAL A 380 -29.72 -13.22 -33.78
C VAL A 380 -29.97 -11.75 -34.20
N PRO A 381 -31.14 -11.45 -34.79
CA PRO A 381 -31.51 -10.09 -35.18
C PRO A 381 -31.34 -9.06 -34.06
N CYS A 382 -30.88 -7.85 -34.42
CA CYS A 382 -30.75 -6.73 -33.50
C CYS A 382 -32.08 -5.99 -33.41
N VAL A 383 -32.97 -6.44 -32.52
CA VAL A 383 -34.31 -5.88 -32.35
C VAL A 383 -34.43 -5.17 -31.01
N TRP A 384 -35.14 -4.04 -31.02
CA TRP A 384 -35.34 -3.18 -29.87
C TRP A 384 -36.83 -3.08 -29.56
N TYR A 385 -37.17 -3.11 -28.28
CA TYR A 385 -38.54 -2.87 -27.82
C TYR A 385 -38.52 -1.85 -26.67
N GLU A 386 -39.64 -1.16 -26.50
CA GLU A 386 -39.85 -0.22 -25.40
C GLU A 386 -40.78 -0.86 -24.36
N ASP A 387 -40.43 -0.78 -23.09
CA ASP A 387 -41.32 -1.24 -22.02
C ASP A 387 -42.41 -0.21 -21.67
N LEU A 388 -43.36 -0.59 -20.81
CA LEU A 388 -44.47 0.27 -20.37
C LEU A 388 -44.05 1.61 -19.73
N ASN A 389 -42.78 1.75 -19.33
CA ASN A 389 -42.24 2.97 -18.73
C ASN A 389 -41.46 3.83 -19.74
N GLY A 390 -41.51 3.50 -21.04
CA GLY A 390 -40.79 4.21 -22.08
C GLY A 390 -39.30 3.89 -22.13
N LYS A 391 -38.86 2.76 -21.53
CA LYS A 391 -37.45 2.38 -21.51
C LYS A 391 -37.14 1.42 -22.64
N GLN A 392 -36.10 1.75 -23.40
CA GLN A 392 -35.61 0.92 -24.51
C GLN A 392 -34.80 -0.28 -24.02
N HIS A 393 -35.06 -1.45 -24.61
CA HIS A 393 -34.38 -2.71 -24.33
C HIS A 393 -33.97 -3.38 -25.63
N ARG A 394 -32.80 -4.03 -25.63
CA ARG A 394 -32.39 -4.91 -26.73
C ARG A 394 -32.96 -6.30 -26.48
N TYR A 395 -33.72 -6.81 -27.44
CA TYR A 395 -34.23 -8.16 -27.41
C TYR A 395 -33.22 -9.12 -28.07
N PHE A 396 -32.94 -10.21 -27.35
CA PHE A 396 -32.19 -11.35 -27.85
C PHE A 396 -33.17 -12.51 -27.90
N VAL A 397 -33.69 -12.80 -29.10
CA VAL A 397 -34.62 -13.92 -29.32
C VAL A 397 -33.93 -15.26 -29.08
N ASP A 398 -34.68 -16.24 -28.58
CA ASP A 398 -34.16 -17.58 -28.26
C ASP A 398 -33.68 -18.33 -29.53
N CYS A 399 -34.39 -18.20 -30.65
CA CYS A 399 -34.01 -18.80 -31.93
C CYS A 399 -34.38 -17.93 -33.14
N PHE A 400 -33.52 -17.92 -34.15
CA PHE A 400 -33.76 -17.30 -35.45
C PHE A 400 -33.45 -18.29 -36.58
N ILE A 401 -34.40 -18.44 -37.51
CA ILE A 401 -34.30 -19.31 -38.68
C ILE A 401 -34.13 -18.42 -39.91
N LYS A 402 -32.91 -18.37 -40.46
CA LYS A 402 -32.52 -17.33 -41.42
C LYS A 402 -33.31 -17.40 -42.71
N SER A 403 -33.50 -18.59 -43.30
CA SER A 403 -34.17 -18.75 -44.59
C SER A 403 -35.67 -18.42 -44.54
N GLN A 404 -36.27 -18.51 -43.36
CA GLN A 404 -37.69 -18.26 -43.13
C GLN A 404 -37.96 -16.85 -42.60
N ASN A 405 -36.90 -16.09 -42.27
CA ASN A 405 -37.01 -14.81 -41.58
C ASN A 405 -37.87 -14.91 -40.30
N ARG A 406 -37.75 -16.05 -39.62
CA ARG A 406 -38.65 -16.50 -38.54
C ARG A 406 -37.92 -16.57 -37.21
N CYS A 407 -38.52 -15.97 -36.19
CA CYS A 407 -38.03 -15.86 -34.84
C CYS A 407 -38.91 -16.68 -33.89
N ILE A 408 -38.31 -17.41 -32.95
CA ILE A 408 -39.06 -18.25 -32.01
C ILE A 408 -38.58 -17.97 -30.60
N GLU A 409 -39.54 -17.66 -29.72
CA GLU A 409 -39.32 -17.53 -28.27
C GLU A 409 -39.88 -18.78 -27.57
N ALA A 410 -39.03 -19.49 -26.83
CA ALA A 410 -39.44 -20.67 -26.07
C ALA A 410 -39.73 -20.28 -24.62
N LYS A 411 -40.90 -20.66 -24.10
CA LYS A 411 -41.31 -20.38 -22.72
C LYS A 411 -41.92 -21.60 -22.07
N SER A 412 -41.78 -21.68 -20.74
CA SER A 412 -42.61 -22.58 -19.95
C SER A 412 -43.97 -21.97 -19.69
N THR A 413 -44.98 -22.81 -19.44
CA THR A 413 -46.30 -22.37 -18.93
C THR A 413 -46.18 -21.39 -17.76
N TRP A 414 -45.29 -21.66 -16.81
CA TRP A 414 -45.02 -20.77 -15.68
C TRP A 414 -44.44 -19.41 -16.12
N THR A 415 -43.38 -19.40 -16.93
CA THR A 415 -42.73 -18.13 -17.34
C THR A 415 -43.64 -17.26 -18.18
N ALA A 416 -44.45 -17.87 -19.06
CA ALA A 416 -45.44 -17.18 -19.87
C ALA A 416 -46.50 -16.46 -19.02
N SER A 417 -46.91 -17.06 -17.90
CA SER A 417 -47.91 -16.47 -16.99
C SER A 417 -47.43 -15.29 -16.13
N ILE A 418 -46.12 -15.10 -15.94
CA ILE A 418 -45.61 -14.06 -15.03
C ILE A 418 -45.60 -12.68 -15.68
N ASN A 419 -45.14 -12.58 -16.92
CA ASN A 419 -44.99 -11.31 -17.63
C ASN A 419 -45.49 -11.42 -19.09
N PRO A 420 -46.79 -11.68 -19.30
CA PRO A 420 -47.34 -11.82 -20.64
C PRO A 420 -47.14 -10.56 -21.49
N ASP A 421 -47.27 -9.37 -20.89
CA ASP A 421 -47.12 -8.10 -21.61
C ASP A 421 -45.74 -7.92 -22.24
N ILE A 422 -44.67 -8.34 -21.56
CA ILE A 422 -43.29 -8.24 -22.08
C ILE A 422 -43.09 -9.18 -23.28
N ILE A 423 -43.71 -10.36 -23.23
CA ILE A 423 -43.63 -11.33 -24.32
C ILE A 423 -44.33 -10.75 -25.55
N ILE A 424 -45.51 -10.15 -25.37
CA ILE A 424 -46.26 -9.50 -26.44
C ILE A 424 -45.47 -8.31 -27.02
N MET A 425 -44.85 -7.46 -26.20
CA MET A 425 -44.04 -6.33 -26.68
C MET A 425 -42.84 -6.78 -27.52
N LYS A 426 -42.18 -7.87 -27.11
CA LYS A 426 -41.08 -8.46 -27.89
C LYS A 426 -41.57 -9.04 -29.22
N GLN A 427 -42.73 -9.69 -29.19
CA GLN A 427 -43.37 -10.24 -30.37
C GLN A 427 -43.71 -9.11 -31.36
N GLU A 428 -44.36 -8.04 -30.89
CA GLU A 428 -44.68 -6.88 -31.72
C GLU A 428 -43.43 -6.21 -32.28
N ALA A 429 -42.37 -6.05 -31.47
CA ALA A 429 -41.11 -5.48 -31.94
C ALA A 429 -40.44 -6.32 -33.04
N LEU A 430 -40.58 -7.64 -33.03
CA LEU A 430 -40.14 -8.51 -34.12
C LEU A 430 -41.00 -8.30 -35.38
N LYS A 431 -42.33 -8.24 -35.23
CA LYS A 431 -43.28 -7.99 -36.34
C LYS A 431 -43.00 -6.64 -37.01
N ASP A 432 -42.81 -5.59 -36.22
CA ASP A 432 -42.46 -4.24 -36.68
C ASP A 432 -41.11 -4.19 -37.40
N ALA A 433 -40.15 -5.01 -36.95
CA ALA A 433 -38.86 -5.18 -37.60
C ALA A 433 -38.92 -6.07 -38.86
N GLY A 434 -40.10 -6.62 -39.19
CA GLY A 434 -40.36 -7.39 -40.40
C GLY A 434 -40.08 -8.89 -40.27
N TYR A 435 -39.98 -9.43 -39.05
CA TYR A 435 -39.78 -10.86 -38.81
C TYR A 435 -41.10 -11.57 -38.55
N GLU A 436 -41.22 -12.81 -39.05
CA GLU A 436 -42.23 -13.74 -38.54
C GLU A 436 -41.84 -14.14 -37.12
N CYS A 437 -42.77 -14.19 -36.17
CA CYS A 437 -42.43 -14.51 -34.80
C CYS A 437 -43.44 -15.40 -34.12
N GLU A 438 -42.96 -16.45 -33.46
CA GLU A 438 -43.79 -17.40 -32.74
C GLU A 438 -43.36 -17.51 -31.28
N ILE A 439 -44.32 -17.67 -30.38
CA ILE A 439 -44.06 -17.98 -28.97
C ILE A 439 -44.52 -19.41 -28.75
N TRP A 440 -43.57 -20.28 -28.38
CA TRP A 440 -43.83 -21.70 -28.13
C TRP A 440 -43.86 -21.94 -26.63
N ILE A 441 -45.03 -22.33 -26.13
CA ILE A 441 -45.26 -22.58 -24.71
C ILE A 441 -45.22 -24.08 -24.45
N TYR A 442 -44.25 -24.49 -23.63
CA TYR A 442 -44.01 -25.87 -23.24
C TYR A 442 -44.47 -26.17 -21.82
N ASP A 443 -44.99 -27.38 -21.60
CA ASP A 443 -45.22 -27.92 -20.26
C ASP A 443 -43.93 -28.43 -19.60
N ALA A 444 -44.03 -29.07 -18.43
CA ALA A 444 -42.86 -29.59 -17.71
C ALA A 444 -42.21 -30.79 -18.39
N ASP A 445 -42.96 -31.54 -19.20
CA ASP A 445 -42.48 -32.73 -19.90
C ASP A 445 -41.82 -32.37 -21.24
N GLY A 446 -42.10 -31.17 -21.75
CA GLY A 446 -41.53 -30.64 -22.99
C GLY A 446 -42.47 -30.77 -24.19
N GLU A 447 -43.76 -30.96 -23.95
CA GLU A 447 -44.77 -30.94 -25.00
C GLU A 447 -45.29 -29.51 -25.19
N ILE A 448 -45.58 -29.16 -26.44
CA ILE A 448 -46.14 -27.85 -26.79
C ILE A 448 -47.60 -27.82 -26.34
N VAL A 449 -47.93 -26.88 -25.46
CA VAL A 449 -49.28 -26.62 -24.97
C VAL A 449 -49.97 -25.57 -25.84
N GLU A 450 -49.22 -24.57 -26.30
CA GLU A 450 -49.74 -23.44 -27.06
C GLU A 450 -48.66 -22.86 -27.98
N LYS A 451 -49.04 -22.50 -29.22
CA LYS A 451 -48.25 -21.68 -30.13
C LYS A 451 -49.00 -20.39 -30.38
N ILE A 452 -48.33 -19.26 -30.19
CA ILE A 452 -48.88 -17.92 -30.44
C ILE A 452 -48.11 -17.31 -31.62
N GLU A 453 -48.83 -16.91 -32.67
CA GLU A 453 -48.29 -16.32 -33.91
C GLU A 453 -48.35 -14.78 -33.92
#